data_AF-A0A429BTV2-F1
#
_entry.id   AF-A0A429BTV2-F1
#
_cell.length_a   1.000
_cell.length_b   1.000
_cell.length_c   1.000
_cell.angle_alpha   90.00
_cell.angle_beta   90.00
_cell.angle_gamma   90.00
#
_symmetry.space_group_name_H-M   'P 1'
#
loop_
_entity.id
_entity.type
_entity.pdbx_description
1 polymer ?
#
loop_
_entity_poly.entity_id
_entity_poly.type
_entity_poly.pdbx_seq_one_letter_code
_entity_poly.pdbx_strand_id
1 'polypeptide(L)' 'MLAAGVLSLGATPAHAIPPPPPGGDLLVVFAYFNGDQLVGQRWFGCGQPAGEWGTLSGTQKVYFTPC' A
#
# COMPACT_ATOMS: atom_id res chain seq x y z
N MET A 1 34.91 -45.32 -21.57
CA MET A 1 33.49 -45.65 -21.29
C MET A 1 32.78 -44.39 -20.84
N LEU A 2 31.53 -44.25 -21.28
CA LEU A 2 30.59 -43.13 -21.18
C LEU A 2 30.59 -42.28 -19.89
N ALA A 3 30.38 -40.97 -20.08
CA ALA A 3 29.38 -40.24 -19.30
C ALA A 3 28.75 -39.14 -20.19
N ALA A 4 27.58 -39.46 -20.76
CA ALA A 4 26.71 -38.51 -21.42
C ALA A 4 25.79 -37.85 -20.38
N GLY A 5 25.42 -36.58 -20.61
CA GLY A 5 24.37 -35.93 -19.84
C GLY A 5 24.31 -34.41 -20.04
N VAL A 6 23.90 -33.97 -21.24
CA VAL A 6 23.54 -32.58 -21.54
C VAL A 6 22.06 -32.37 -21.21
N LEU A 7 21.71 -31.54 -20.23
CA LEU A 7 20.43 -30.82 -20.05
C LEU A 7 20.72 -29.70 -19.01
N SER A 8 20.49 -28.40 -19.17
CA SER A 8 19.62 -27.63 -20.06
C SER A 8 20.21 -26.22 -20.23
N LEU A 9 20.14 -25.73 -21.47
CA LEU A 9 20.43 -24.36 -21.85
C LEU A 9 19.42 -23.39 -21.22
N GLY A 10 19.91 -22.24 -20.74
CA GLY A 10 19.12 -21.03 -20.64
C GLY A 10 18.38 -20.83 -19.33
N ALA A 11 19.11 -20.61 -18.23
CA ALA A 11 18.60 -19.67 -17.24
C ALA A 11 18.69 -18.27 -17.87
N THR A 12 17.61 -17.82 -18.52
CA THR A 12 17.44 -16.38 -18.76
C THR A 12 17.63 -15.70 -17.41
N PRO A 13 18.34 -14.57 -17.33
CA PRO A 13 18.47 -13.85 -16.06
C PRO A 13 17.05 -13.67 -15.52
N ALA A 14 16.83 -14.07 -14.26
CA ALA A 14 15.63 -13.68 -13.56
C ALA A 14 15.56 -12.16 -13.73
N HIS A 15 14.65 -11.68 -14.58
CA HIS A 15 14.37 -10.27 -14.66
C HIS A 15 14.00 -9.93 -13.23
N ALA A 16 14.85 -9.15 -12.57
CA ALA A 16 14.55 -8.63 -11.27
C ALA A 16 13.14 -8.06 -11.40
N ILE A 17 12.18 -8.70 -10.73
CA ILE A 17 10.82 -8.20 -10.63
C ILE A 17 11.03 -6.76 -10.21
N PRO A 18 10.56 -5.76 -10.99
CA PRO A 18 10.76 -4.37 -10.61
C PRO A 18 10.36 -4.24 -9.15
N PRO A 19 11.18 -3.60 -8.30
CA PRO A 19 10.82 -3.44 -6.90
C PRO A 19 9.39 -2.90 -6.89
N PRO A 20 8.50 -3.45 -6.02
CA PRO A 20 7.15 -2.94 -5.92
C PRO A 20 7.25 -1.41 -5.87
N PRO A 21 6.41 -0.69 -6.63
CA PRO A 21 6.49 0.77 -6.68
C PRO A 21 6.61 1.29 -5.24
N PRO A 22 7.40 2.34 -4.96
CA PRO A 22 7.51 2.87 -3.61
C PRO A 22 6.16 3.49 -3.20
N GLY A 23 5.26 2.62 -2.77
CA GLY A 23 4.27 2.87 -1.75
C GLY A 23 4.74 2.07 -0.57
N GLY A 24 5.50 2.71 0.32
CA GLY A 24 5.60 2.23 1.70
C GLY A 24 4.19 2.02 2.25
N ASP A 25 4.06 1.29 3.34
CA ASP A 25 2.76 1.14 3.99
C ASP A 25 2.14 2.54 4.19
N LEU A 26 0.99 2.82 3.56
CA LEU A 26 0.35 4.14 3.65
C LEU A 26 -0.84 4.05 4.59
N LEU A 27 -0.90 5.00 5.52
CA LEU A 27 -2.10 5.26 6.31
C LEU A 27 -2.99 6.16 5.47
N VAL A 28 -4.15 5.65 5.10
CA VAL A 28 -5.20 6.42 4.41
C VAL A 28 -6.07 7.05 5.49
N VAL A 29 -6.13 8.38 5.52
CA VAL A 29 -6.93 9.14 6.48
C VAL A 29 -8.01 9.93 5.75
N PHE A 30 -9.27 9.60 6.02
CA PHE A 30 -10.44 10.32 5.57
C PHE A 30 -10.83 11.32 6.65
N ALA A 31 -10.70 12.60 6.37
CA ALA A 31 -11.09 13.67 7.27
C ALA A 31 -12.40 14.31 6.81
N TYR A 32 -13.34 14.46 7.73
CA TYR A 32 -14.66 15.01 7.48
C TYR A 32 -14.74 16.42 8.06
N PHE A 33 -15.20 17.36 7.25
CA PHE A 33 -15.29 18.78 7.61
C PHE A 33 -16.73 19.29 7.52
N ASN A 34 -17.09 20.16 8.48
CA ASN A 34 -18.26 21.03 8.40
C ASN A 34 -17.76 22.48 8.26
N GLY A 35 -17.86 23.03 7.05
CA GLY A 35 -17.10 24.24 6.70
C GLY A 35 -15.60 23.95 6.78
N ASP A 36 -14.89 24.74 7.60
CA ASP A 36 -13.45 24.57 7.85
C ASP A 36 -13.13 23.74 9.12
N GLN A 37 -14.16 23.36 9.88
CA GLN A 37 -13.96 22.60 11.13
C GLN A 37 -13.87 21.11 10.85
N LEU A 38 -12.82 20.46 11.35
CA LEU A 38 -12.70 19.00 11.37
C LEU A 38 -13.70 18.40 12.37
N VAL A 39 -14.60 17.55 11.89
CA VAL A 39 -15.69 16.95 12.70
C VAL A 39 -15.58 15.44 12.87
N GLY A 40 -14.75 14.77 12.06
CA GLY A 40 -14.53 13.33 12.20
C GLY A 40 -13.39 12.85 11.33
N GLN A 41 -12.91 11.65 11.62
CA GLN A 41 -11.91 10.96 10.81
C GLN A 41 -12.15 9.46 10.77
N ARG A 42 -11.75 8.85 9.67
CA ARG A 42 -11.62 7.39 9.52
C ARG A 42 -10.26 7.08 8.94
N TRP A 43 -9.56 6.06 9.43
CA TRP A 43 -8.23 5.69 8.95
C TRP A 43 -8.04 4.19 8.86
N PHE A 44 -7.20 3.77 7.91
CA PHE A 44 -6.78 2.38 7.74
C PHE A 44 -5.46 2.30 6.96
N GLY A 45 -4.72 1.21 7.16
CA GLY A 45 -3.44 0.96 6.50
C GLY A 45 -2.33 0.67 7.50
N CYS A 46 -1.11 0.43 7.00
CA CYS A 46 0.10 0.23 7.81
C CYS A 46 0.03 -0.92 8.80
N GLY A 47 -0.68 -2.00 8.44
CA GLY A 47 -0.91 -3.15 9.32
C GLY A 47 -1.72 -2.82 10.59
N GLN A 48 -2.21 -1.59 10.75
CA GLN A 48 -3.07 -1.18 11.86
C GLN A 48 -4.54 -1.48 11.49
N PRO A 49 -5.36 -1.93 12.46
CA PRO A 49 -6.80 -2.09 12.23
C PRO A 49 -7.43 -0.73 11.90
N ALA A 50 -8.49 -0.76 11.09
CA ALA A 50 -9.23 0.45 10.77
C ALA A 50 -9.82 1.09 12.03
N GLY A 51 -9.73 2.41 12.13
CA GLY A 51 -10.29 3.19 13.23
C GLY A 51 -11.09 4.39 12.74
N GLU A 52 -11.97 4.90 13.57
CA GLU A 52 -12.78 6.08 13.28
C GLU A 52 -13.20 6.83 14.56
N TRP A 53 -13.44 8.13 14.42
CA TRP A 53 -14.05 8.97 15.45
C TRP A 53 -14.87 10.11 14.83
N GLY A 54 -15.81 10.65 15.60
CA GLY A 54 -16.58 11.84 15.24
C GLY A 54 -17.66 11.60 14.18
N THR A 55 -18.01 12.65 13.45
CA THR A 55 -19.05 12.63 12.42
C THR A 55 -18.45 12.27 11.07
N LEU A 56 -18.91 11.17 10.47
CA LEU A 56 -18.44 10.67 9.17
C LEU A 56 -19.31 11.17 8.00
N SER A 57 -19.81 12.39 8.11
CA SER A 57 -20.62 13.06 7.09
C SER A 57 -20.11 14.49 6.86
N GLY A 58 -20.40 15.03 5.67
CA GLY A 58 -19.91 16.34 5.23
C GLY A 58 -18.79 16.24 4.19
N THR A 59 -18.02 17.32 4.01
CA THR A 59 -16.96 17.40 2.99
C THR A 59 -15.78 16.53 3.41
N GLN A 60 -15.41 15.58 2.55
CA GLN A 60 -14.32 14.65 2.81
C GLN A 60 -13.02 15.12 2.14
N LYS A 61 -11.91 15.07 2.89
CA LYS A 61 -10.55 15.20 2.36
C LYS A 61 -9.77 13.93 2.69
N VAL A 62 -9.04 13.41 1.71
CA VAL A 62 -8.25 12.18 1.86
C VAL A 62 -6.78 12.54 1.94
N TYR A 63 -6.11 12.02 2.96
CA TYR A 63 -4.68 12.16 3.17
C TYR A 63 -4.02 10.79 3.09
N PHE A 64 -2.84 10.77 2.47
CA PHE A 64 -1.99 9.59 2.41
C PHE A 64 -0.75 9.92 3.24
N THR A 65 -0.63 9.25 4.39
CA THR A 65 0.50 9.44 5.30
C THR A 65 1.40 8.22 5.21
N PRO A 66 2.70 8.39 4.91
CA PRO A 66 3.62 7.27 4.93
C PRO A 66 3.79 6.74 6.36
N CYS A 67 3.83 5.42 6.45
CA CYS A 67 4.39 4.65 7.53
C CYS A 67 5.74 4.06 7.05
#